data_AF-A0A849Z5E0-F1
#
_entry.id   AF-A0A849Z5E0-F1
#
_cell.length_a   1.000
_cell.length_b   1.000
_cell.length_c   1.000
_cell.angle_alpha   90.00
_cell.angle_beta   90.00
_cell.angle_gamma   90.00
#
_symmetry.space_group_name_H-M   'P 1'
#
loop_
_entity.id
_entity.type
_entity.pdbx_description
1 polymer ?
#
loop_
_entity_poly.entity_id
_entity_poly.type
_entity_poly.pdbx_seq_one_letter_code
_entity_poly.pdbx_strand_id
1 'polypeptide(L)'
;MLPLVGEGVETAGHVTGIFVDGTDVYAETEHGPLWKLGSTSAVPAEPRTELPGRPSKDGTFYVKAGVIDLADGRAYVAVNERPSEEHRFTRELTMGSEIQQIVLLDTDKEGTIYFGAELVVQEPKTEVMIVCIDSGAGEVQGTVTVPANDMPEESFKDFVVQNDGGVIYALRTESGVEYKTVDCSE
;
A
#
# COMPACT_ATOMS: atom_id res chain seq x y z
N MET A 1 8.36 -22.76 -11.54
CA MET A 1 7.70 -22.55 -10.23
C MET A 1 8.50 -21.50 -9.50
N LEU A 2 7.88 -20.47 -8.93
CA LEU A 2 8.58 -19.44 -8.16
C LEU A 2 8.46 -19.76 -6.66
N PRO A 3 9.55 -20.11 -5.95
CA PRO A 3 9.48 -20.30 -4.51
C PRO A 3 9.22 -18.96 -3.82
N LEU A 4 8.25 -18.90 -2.90
CA LEU A 4 7.96 -17.68 -2.13
C LEU A 4 8.98 -17.48 -1.01
N VAL A 5 9.10 -18.47 -0.13
CA VAL A 5 10.08 -18.47 0.95
C VAL A 5 11.49 -18.63 0.39
N GLY A 6 12.43 -17.81 0.86
CA GLY A 6 13.81 -17.76 0.39
C GLY A 6 14.51 -16.49 0.85
N GLU A 7 15.59 -16.11 0.16
CA GLU A 7 16.30 -14.84 0.40
C GLU A 7 15.30 -13.65 0.47
N GLY A 8 15.37 -12.87 1.55
CA GLY A 8 14.50 -11.72 1.77
C GLY A 8 13.05 -12.00 2.16
N VAL A 9 12.57 -13.24 2.07
CA VAL A 9 11.21 -13.64 2.46
C VAL A 9 11.30 -14.89 3.34
N GLU A 10 11.46 -14.68 4.65
CA GLU A 10 11.64 -15.77 5.61
C GLU A 10 10.33 -16.53 5.90
N THR A 11 9.22 -15.79 5.98
CA THR A 11 7.90 -16.32 6.34
C THR A 11 6.85 -15.85 5.34
N ALA A 12 6.09 -16.80 4.78
CA ALA A 12 5.05 -16.49 3.80
C ALA A 12 3.94 -15.58 4.36
N GLY A 13 3.67 -15.64 5.66
CA GLY A 13 2.65 -14.82 6.33
C GLY A 13 2.97 -13.32 6.41
N HIS A 14 4.21 -12.91 6.17
CA HIS A 14 4.60 -11.49 6.16
C HIS A 14 4.44 -10.86 4.77
N VAL A 15 4.08 -11.66 3.76
CA VAL A 15 3.91 -11.18 2.39
C VAL A 15 2.58 -10.44 2.30
N THR A 16 2.65 -9.13 2.08
CA THR A 16 1.49 -8.25 1.97
C THR A 16 1.01 -8.08 0.53
N GLY A 17 1.86 -8.43 -0.45
CA GLY A 17 1.48 -8.32 -1.87
C GLY A 17 2.39 -9.07 -2.83
N ILE A 18 1.85 -9.36 -4.02
CA ILE A 18 2.59 -9.87 -5.18
C ILE A 18 2.42 -8.87 -6.32
N PHE A 19 3.53 -8.48 -6.92
CA PHE A 19 3.58 -7.45 -7.96
C PHE A 19 4.25 -7.96 -9.21
N VAL A 20 3.76 -7.51 -10.36
CA VAL A 20 4.37 -7.78 -11.67
C VAL A 20 4.83 -6.45 -12.26
N ASP A 21 6.10 -6.39 -12.64
CA ASP A 21 6.70 -5.23 -13.30
C ASP A 21 7.44 -5.71 -14.55
N GLY A 22 6.88 -5.40 -15.72
CA GLY A 22 7.29 -6.00 -16.98
C GLY A 22 7.11 -7.53 -16.96
N THR A 23 8.22 -8.26 -17.07
CA THR A 23 8.23 -9.73 -17.00
C THR A 23 8.58 -10.28 -15.63
N ASP A 24 8.92 -9.42 -14.68
CA ASP A 24 9.42 -9.82 -13.37
C ASP A 24 8.30 -9.88 -12.34
N VAL A 25 8.43 -10.83 -11.40
CA VAL A 25 7.47 -11.08 -10.31
C VAL A 25 8.17 -10.83 -8.99
N TYR A 26 7.51 -10.05 -8.12
CA TYR A 26 8.03 -9.61 -6.84
C TYR A 26 7.07 -9.95 -5.70
N ALA A 27 7.61 -10.18 -4.50
CA ALA A 27 6.84 -10.23 -3.26
C ALA A 27 7.19 -9.03 -2.38
N GLU A 28 6.17 -8.34 -1.89
CA GLU A 28 6.29 -7.29 -0.87
C GLU A 28 6.17 -7.91 0.51
N THR A 29 7.04 -7.49 1.42
CA THR A 29 7.00 -7.88 2.84
C THR A 29 6.61 -6.67 3.69
N GLU A 30 5.50 -6.76 4.43
CA GLU A 30 5.05 -5.74 5.41
C GLU A 30 5.00 -4.30 4.84
N HIS A 31 4.52 -4.12 3.61
CA HIS A 31 4.48 -2.83 2.89
C HIS A 31 5.85 -2.14 2.71
N GLY A 32 6.93 -2.90 2.88
CA GLY A 32 8.31 -2.46 2.78
C GLY A 32 8.96 -2.78 1.43
N PRO A 33 10.18 -3.36 1.41
CA PRO A 33 10.87 -3.68 0.16
C PRO A 33 10.20 -4.82 -0.62
N LEU A 34 10.54 -4.90 -1.91
CA LEU A 34 10.09 -5.97 -2.79
C LEU A 34 11.25 -6.90 -3.15
N TRP A 35 11.02 -8.20 -3.05
CA TRP A 35 11.99 -9.22 -3.42
C TRP A 35 11.60 -9.89 -4.73
N LYS A 36 12.49 -9.83 -5.73
CA LYS A 36 12.28 -10.50 -7.02
C LYS A 36 12.24 -12.01 -6.82
N LEU A 37 11.10 -12.62 -7.10
CA LEU A 37 10.92 -14.07 -7.05
C LEU A 37 11.39 -14.76 -8.34
N GLY A 38 11.29 -14.04 -9.48
CA GLY A 38 11.60 -14.56 -10.79
C GLY A 38 10.82 -13.84 -11.89
N SER A 39 10.40 -14.58 -12.91
CA SER A 39 9.62 -14.05 -14.04
C SER A 39 8.23 -14.66 -14.18
N THR A 40 7.38 -14.00 -14.97
CA THR A 40 6.04 -14.48 -15.35
C THR A 40 6.07 -15.77 -16.17
N SER A 41 7.24 -16.17 -16.69
CA SER A 41 7.49 -17.50 -17.29
C SER A 41 7.88 -18.56 -16.26
N ALA A 42 7.73 -18.26 -14.97
CA ALA A 42 8.01 -19.13 -13.83
C ALA A 42 9.47 -19.60 -13.71
N VAL A 43 10.41 -18.79 -14.21
CA VAL A 43 11.86 -18.94 -14.02
C VAL A 43 12.25 -18.19 -12.74
N PRO A 44 12.76 -18.86 -11.70
CA PRO A 44 13.19 -18.22 -10.46
C PRO A 44 14.34 -17.22 -10.64
N ALA A 45 14.40 -16.22 -9.77
CA ALA A 45 15.57 -15.36 -9.64
C ALA A 45 16.56 -15.97 -8.63
N GLU A 46 17.81 -16.14 -9.06
CA GLU A 46 18.93 -16.60 -8.22
C GLU A 46 20.20 -15.82 -8.61
N PRO A 47 20.77 -14.97 -7.73
CA PRO A 47 20.23 -14.54 -6.44
C PRO A 47 18.95 -13.68 -6.61
N ARG A 48 18.21 -13.44 -5.52
CA ARG A 48 17.10 -12.49 -5.56
C ARG A 48 17.64 -11.06 -5.56
N THR A 49 16.88 -10.15 -6.16
CA THR A 49 17.16 -8.71 -6.13
C THR A 49 16.09 -8.04 -5.29
N GLU A 50 16.52 -7.12 -4.41
CA GLU A 50 15.63 -6.26 -3.63
C GLU A 50 15.33 -4.97 -4.42
N LEU A 51 14.10 -4.49 -4.34
CA LEU A 51 13.70 -3.14 -4.73
C LEU A 51 13.29 -2.36 -3.48
N PRO A 52 13.54 -1.04 -3.42
CA PRO A 52 13.30 -0.24 -2.22
C PRO A 52 11.81 -0.02 -1.90
N GLY A 53 10.90 -0.47 -2.77
CA GLY A 53 9.45 -0.37 -2.63
C GLY A 53 8.72 -0.83 -3.89
N ARG A 54 7.40 -0.71 -3.92
CA ARG A 54 6.57 -1.08 -5.08
C ARG A 54 6.75 -0.06 -6.21
N PRO A 55 6.83 -0.49 -7.48
CA PRO A 55 6.83 0.45 -8.60
C PRO A 55 5.53 1.25 -8.64
N SER A 56 5.64 2.55 -8.90
CA SER A 56 4.50 3.41 -9.19
C SER A 56 3.86 3.05 -10.54
N LYS A 57 2.56 3.33 -10.71
CA LYS A 57 1.82 3.01 -11.95
C LYS A 57 2.25 3.88 -13.14
N ASP A 58 2.79 5.07 -12.89
CA ASP A 58 3.42 5.92 -13.89
C ASP A 58 4.84 5.44 -14.28
N GLY A 59 5.40 4.50 -13.50
CA GLY A 59 6.72 3.89 -13.74
C GLY A 59 7.91 4.78 -13.37
N THR A 60 7.71 5.88 -12.64
CA THR A 60 8.77 6.87 -12.36
C THR A 60 9.43 6.74 -10.99
N PHE A 61 8.84 6.02 -10.03
CA PHE A 61 9.41 5.85 -8.69
C PHE A 61 9.06 4.50 -8.04
N TYR A 62 9.70 4.23 -6.91
CA TYR A 62 9.33 3.19 -5.96
C TYR A 62 8.73 3.82 -4.71
N VAL A 63 7.71 3.18 -4.12
CA VAL A 63 7.07 3.64 -2.89
C VAL A 63 6.99 2.52 -1.85
N LYS A 64 7.19 2.87 -0.58
CA LYS A 64 6.93 1.97 0.57
C LYS A 64 6.33 2.74 1.72
N ALA A 65 5.77 2.04 2.68
CA ALA A 65 5.22 2.64 3.88
C ALA A 65 5.51 1.78 5.12
N GLY A 66 5.29 2.37 6.29
CA GLY A 66 5.37 1.64 7.54
C GLY A 66 4.80 2.45 8.69
N VAL A 67 4.59 1.78 9.82
CA VAL A 67 4.16 2.43 11.07
C VAL A 67 5.40 2.79 11.89
N ILE A 68 5.44 4.04 12.36
CA ILE A 68 6.45 4.55 13.30
C ILE A 68 6.01 4.23 14.73
N ASP A 69 4.76 4.57 15.06
CA ASP A 69 4.15 4.34 16.36
C ASP A 69 2.65 4.07 16.17
N LEU A 70 2.19 2.88 16.56
CA LEU A 70 0.79 2.48 16.44
C LEU A 70 -0.10 3.36 17.32
N ALA A 71 0.25 3.51 18.60
CA ALA A 71 -0.58 4.17 19.61
C ALA A 71 -0.71 5.68 19.36
N ASP A 72 0.39 6.32 18.92
CA ASP A 72 0.39 7.75 18.58
C ASP A 72 -0.11 8.04 17.16
N GLY A 73 -0.47 7.01 16.40
CA GLY A 73 -1.01 7.17 15.04
C GLY A 73 0.01 7.73 14.05
N ARG A 74 1.28 7.33 14.17
CA ARG A 74 2.38 7.84 13.34
C ARG A 74 2.81 6.80 12.32
N ALA A 75 2.78 7.17 11.05
CA ALA A 75 3.23 6.34 9.93
C ALA A 75 4.20 7.11 9.04
N TYR A 76 4.82 6.43 8.08
CA TYR A 76 5.60 7.07 7.04
C TYR A 76 5.29 6.52 5.66
N VAL A 77 5.52 7.36 4.65
CA VAL A 77 5.62 6.99 3.24
C VAL A 77 6.99 7.42 2.75
N ALA A 78 7.70 6.52 2.06
CA ALA A 78 9.00 6.82 1.48
C ALA A 78 8.99 6.57 -0.02
N VAL A 79 9.68 7.45 -0.75
CA VAL A 79 9.80 7.41 -2.20
C VAL A 79 11.26 7.36 -2.60
N ASN A 80 11.58 6.49 -3.56
CA ASN A 80 12.87 6.37 -4.19
C ASN A 80 12.73 6.53 -5.72
N GLU A 81 13.68 7.21 -6.36
CA GLU A 81 13.74 7.38 -7.80
C GLU A 81 13.83 6.03 -8.54
N ARG A 82 13.20 5.94 -9.71
CA ARG A 82 13.38 4.81 -10.62
C ARG A 82 14.09 5.28 -11.90
N PRO A 83 15.14 4.58 -12.38
CA PRO A 83 15.69 3.32 -11.88
C PRO A 83 16.88 3.48 -10.92
N SER A 84 17.26 4.71 -10.52
CA SER A 84 18.48 4.92 -9.73
C SER A 84 18.40 4.42 -8.29
N GLU A 85 17.18 4.18 -7.78
CA GLU A 85 16.89 3.82 -6.39
C GLU A 85 17.29 4.88 -5.37
N GLU A 86 17.71 6.06 -5.83
CA GLU A 86 18.09 7.17 -4.97
C GLU A 86 16.89 7.63 -4.15
N HIS A 87 17.12 7.85 -2.85
CA HIS A 87 16.07 8.31 -1.96
C HIS A 87 15.62 9.72 -2.35
N ARG A 88 14.30 9.89 -2.61
CA ARG A 88 13.69 11.19 -2.90
C ARG A 88 13.22 11.87 -1.62
N PHE A 89 12.34 11.22 -0.86
CA PHE A 89 11.87 11.72 0.43
C PHE A 89 11.30 10.61 1.33
N THR A 90 11.25 10.89 2.64
CA THR A 90 10.38 10.20 3.60
C THR A 90 9.45 11.24 4.22
N ARG A 91 8.14 11.00 4.13
CA ARG A 91 7.10 11.82 4.74
C ARG A 91 6.54 11.08 5.94
N GLU A 92 6.66 11.67 7.12
CA GLU A 92 5.90 11.26 8.29
C GLU A 92 4.44 11.74 8.17
N LEU A 93 3.51 10.88 8.54
CA LEU A 93 2.07 11.11 8.59
C LEU A 93 1.59 10.97 10.03
N THR A 94 0.78 11.92 10.48
CA THR A 94 0.09 11.85 11.77
C THR A 94 -1.40 11.66 11.51
N MET A 95 -1.92 10.50 11.90
CA MET A 95 -3.28 10.07 11.57
C MET A 95 -4.33 10.54 12.57
N GLY A 96 -3.90 11.07 13.73
CA GLY A 96 -4.79 11.63 14.75
C GLY A 96 -5.47 10.60 15.67
N SER A 97 -5.28 9.31 15.41
CA SER A 97 -5.69 8.22 16.29
C SER A 97 -4.79 6.99 16.11
N GLU A 98 -4.90 6.02 17.02
CA GLU A 98 -4.14 4.76 16.97
C GLU A 98 -4.34 4.06 15.61
N ILE A 99 -3.23 3.67 14.98
CA ILE A 99 -3.25 2.87 13.75
C ILE A 99 -3.42 1.41 14.15
N GLN A 100 -4.45 0.75 13.64
CA GLN A 100 -4.61 -0.69 13.76
C GLN A 100 -3.76 -1.43 12.72
N GLN A 101 -3.81 -0.98 11.46
CA GLN A 101 -3.05 -1.56 10.36
C GLN A 101 -3.00 -0.64 9.13
N ILE A 102 -2.01 -0.85 8.26
CA ILE A 102 -1.99 -0.28 6.91
C ILE A 102 -2.88 -1.14 6.03
N VAL A 103 -3.85 -0.53 5.35
CA VAL A 103 -4.83 -1.23 4.50
C VAL A 103 -4.71 -0.86 3.02
N LEU A 104 -3.98 0.22 2.71
CA LEU A 104 -3.76 0.68 1.34
C LEU A 104 -2.39 1.34 1.21
N LEU A 105 -1.64 0.93 0.20
CA LEU A 105 -0.55 1.71 -0.38
C LEU A 105 -0.62 1.47 -1.88
N ASP A 106 -0.88 2.47 -2.70
CA ASP A 106 -0.87 2.35 -4.16
C ASP A 106 -0.70 3.72 -4.82
N THR A 107 -0.56 3.75 -6.13
CA THR A 107 -0.45 5.00 -6.92
C THR A 107 -1.44 5.02 -8.07
N ASP A 108 -1.74 6.19 -8.62
CA ASP A 108 -2.40 6.33 -9.93
C ASP A 108 -1.36 6.58 -11.05
N LYS A 109 -1.82 6.76 -12.30
CA LYS A 109 -0.91 7.01 -13.44
C LYS A 109 -0.40 8.45 -13.54
N GLU A 110 -0.96 9.36 -12.75
CA GLU A 110 -0.44 10.73 -12.61
C GLU A 110 0.65 10.80 -11.51
N GLY A 111 0.87 9.70 -10.80
CA GLY A 111 1.91 9.58 -9.79
C GLY A 111 1.46 10.00 -8.40
N THR A 112 0.16 10.20 -8.15
CA THR A 112 -0.37 10.44 -6.80
C THR A 112 -0.22 9.17 -5.97
N ILE A 113 0.25 9.31 -4.73
CA ILE A 113 0.35 8.20 -3.78
C ILE A 113 -0.88 8.20 -2.87
N TYR A 114 -1.49 7.04 -2.70
CA TYR A 114 -2.63 6.82 -1.81
C TYR A 114 -2.17 5.91 -0.69
N PHE A 115 -2.13 6.44 0.53
CA PHE A 115 -1.83 5.70 1.75
C PHE A 115 -3.10 5.60 2.59
N GLY A 116 -3.52 4.39 2.96
CA GLY A 116 -4.67 4.17 3.82
C GLY A 116 -4.30 3.38 5.07
N ALA A 117 -4.73 3.88 6.22
CA ALA A 117 -4.61 3.19 7.50
C ALA A 117 -5.98 3.05 8.15
N GLU A 118 -6.21 1.89 8.75
CA GLU A 118 -7.34 1.67 9.65
C GLU A 118 -6.99 2.25 11.02
N LEU A 119 -7.88 3.10 11.54
CA LEU A 119 -7.70 3.87 12.75
C LEU A 119 -8.76 3.48 13.79
N VAL A 120 -8.34 3.36 15.05
CA VAL A 120 -9.25 3.10 16.16
C VAL A 120 -9.99 4.39 16.51
N VAL A 121 -11.32 4.41 16.38
CA VAL A 121 -12.14 5.59 16.76
C VAL A 121 -12.64 5.42 18.20
N GLN A 122 -13.20 4.26 18.49
CA GLN A 122 -13.66 3.84 19.80
C GLN A 122 -13.83 2.33 19.75
N GLU A 123 -13.06 1.55 20.50
CA GLU A 123 -13.18 0.09 20.45
C GLU A 123 -14.65 -0.40 20.60
N PRO A 124 -15.12 -1.33 19.74
CA PRO A 124 -14.40 -2.01 18.64
C PRO A 124 -14.49 -1.29 17.27
N LYS A 125 -14.97 -0.06 17.23
CA LYS A 125 -15.21 0.73 16.01
C LYS A 125 -13.92 1.36 15.46
N THR A 126 -13.68 1.12 14.18
CA THR A 126 -12.58 1.68 13.39
C THR A 126 -13.10 2.43 12.17
N GLU A 127 -12.21 3.20 11.54
CA GLU A 127 -12.44 3.84 10.25
C GLU A 127 -11.17 3.80 9.41
N VAL A 128 -11.27 3.91 8.10
CA VAL A 128 -10.09 3.98 7.23
C VAL A 128 -9.88 5.41 6.79
N MET A 129 -8.74 5.98 7.17
CA MET A 129 -8.28 7.27 6.66
C MET A 129 -7.35 7.04 5.48
N ILE A 130 -7.69 7.62 4.33
CA ILE A 130 -6.88 7.63 3.11
C ILE A 130 -6.26 9.02 2.96
N VAL A 131 -4.95 9.06 2.77
CA VAL A 131 -4.13 10.26 2.56
C VAL A 131 -3.60 10.22 1.13
N CYS A 132 -3.88 11.26 0.36
CA CYS A 132 -3.29 11.47 -0.95
C CYS A 132 -2.05 12.35 -0.84
N ILE A 133 -0.96 11.91 -1.46
CA ILE A 133 0.37 12.50 -1.29
C ILE A 133 0.98 12.74 -2.67
N ASP A 134 1.51 13.94 -2.88
CA ASP A 134 2.31 14.30 -4.05
C ASP A 134 3.63 13.52 -4.05
N SER A 135 3.96 12.87 -5.18
CA SER A 135 5.18 12.07 -5.30
C SER A 135 6.44 12.90 -5.57
N GLY A 136 6.33 14.21 -5.83
CA GLY A 136 7.48 15.09 -6.02
C GLY A 136 8.16 15.46 -4.70
N ALA A 137 7.40 15.97 -3.74
CA ALA A 137 7.91 16.50 -2.46
C ALA A 137 7.28 15.84 -1.22
N GLY A 138 6.36 14.88 -1.42
CA GLY A 138 5.66 14.22 -0.32
C GLY A 138 4.62 15.11 0.35
N GLU A 139 4.12 16.14 -0.33
CA GLU A 139 3.10 17.04 0.23
C GLU A 139 1.74 16.34 0.28
N VAL A 140 1.04 16.45 1.41
CA VAL A 140 -0.33 15.93 1.53
C VAL A 140 -1.26 16.80 0.70
N GLN A 141 -1.91 16.20 -0.29
CA GLN A 141 -2.86 16.84 -1.19
C GLN A 141 -4.27 16.86 -0.60
N GLY A 142 -4.61 15.85 0.20
CA GLY A 142 -5.92 15.72 0.83
C GLY A 142 -6.04 14.45 1.64
N THR A 143 -7.13 14.36 2.41
CA THR A 143 -7.46 13.21 3.24
C THR A 143 -8.94 12.92 3.13
N VAL A 144 -9.31 11.65 3.09
CA VAL A 144 -10.71 11.22 3.14
C VAL A 144 -10.87 10.02 4.05
N THR A 145 -11.96 9.99 4.81
CA THR A 145 -12.30 8.88 5.69
C THR A 145 -13.44 8.08 5.10
N VAL A 146 -13.31 6.76 5.10
CA VAL A 146 -14.38 5.83 4.74
C VAL A 146 -14.64 4.83 5.86
N PRO A 147 -15.82 4.19 5.92
CA PRO A 147 -16.08 3.14 6.89
C PRO A 147 -15.09 1.98 6.76
N ALA A 148 -14.57 1.48 7.89
CA ALA A 148 -13.87 0.20 7.94
C ALA A 148 -14.87 -0.96 7.82
N ASN A 149 -14.39 -2.14 7.44
CA ASN A 149 -15.21 -3.35 7.43
C ASN A 149 -15.38 -3.88 8.87
N ASP A 150 -16.60 -3.82 9.40
CA ASP A 150 -16.96 -4.35 10.72
C ASP A 150 -17.74 -5.68 10.66
N MET A 151 -17.91 -6.23 9.45
CA MET A 151 -18.61 -7.50 9.24
C MET A 151 -17.74 -8.70 9.65
N PRO A 152 -18.33 -9.80 10.17
CA PRO A 152 -17.59 -10.94 10.68
C PRO A 152 -16.87 -11.77 9.59
N GLU A 153 -17.22 -11.58 8.32
CA GLU A 153 -16.57 -12.25 7.21
C GLU A 153 -15.17 -11.71 6.97
N GLU A 154 -14.21 -12.63 6.82
CA GLU A 154 -12.86 -12.30 6.37
C GLU A 154 -12.92 -11.62 5.00
N SER A 155 -12.35 -10.42 4.91
CA SER A 155 -12.24 -9.65 3.68
C SER A 155 -10.78 -9.48 3.26
N PHE A 156 -10.56 -9.46 1.95
CA PHE A 156 -9.26 -9.19 1.35
C PHE A 156 -9.43 -8.11 0.28
N LYS A 157 -8.47 -7.19 0.20
CA LYS A 157 -8.40 -6.17 -0.86
C LYS A 157 -9.66 -5.31 -0.98
N ASP A 158 -10.06 -4.70 0.13
CA ASP A 158 -11.24 -3.82 0.13
C ASP A 158 -11.00 -2.47 -0.58
N PHE A 159 -9.78 -2.21 -1.09
CA PHE A 159 -9.40 -0.97 -1.76
C PHE A 159 -8.64 -1.22 -3.07
N VAL A 160 -8.92 -0.40 -4.09
CA VAL A 160 -8.10 -0.32 -5.31
C VAL A 160 -8.05 1.12 -5.82
N VAL A 161 -6.84 1.60 -6.13
CA VAL A 161 -6.66 2.92 -6.74
C VAL A 161 -6.87 2.82 -8.25
N GLN A 162 -7.69 3.71 -8.80
CA GLN A 162 -7.93 3.75 -10.25
C GLN A 162 -6.73 4.36 -10.98
N ASN A 163 -6.67 4.19 -12.31
CA ASN A 163 -5.54 4.72 -13.09
C ASN A 163 -5.60 6.24 -13.24
N ASP A 164 -6.81 6.78 -13.28
CA ASP A 164 -7.19 8.18 -13.48
C ASP A 164 -7.42 8.94 -12.17
N GLY A 165 -7.11 8.31 -11.03
CA GLY A 165 -7.27 8.87 -9.69
C GLY A 165 -8.46 8.28 -8.93
N GLY A 166 -8.47 8.49 -7.62
CA GLY A 166 -9.52 8.00 -6.73
C GLY A 166 -9.37 6.55 -6.33
N VAL A 167 -10.16 6.16 -5.33
CA VAL A 167 -10.14 4.84 -4.70
C VAL A 167 -11.53 4.21 -4.80
N ILE A 168 -11.60 3.01 -5.36
CA ILE A 168 -12.77 2.16 -5.22
C ILE A 168 -12.61 1.36 -3.93
N TYR A 169 -13.63 1.39 -3.08
CA TYR A 169 -13.67 0.58 -1.87
C TYR A 169 -14.96 -0.24 -1.74
N ALA A 170 -14.86 -1.37 -1.04
CA ALA A 170 -16.00 -2.21 -0.71
C ALA A 170 -16.68 -1.74 0.58
N LEU A 171 -17.92 -1.27 0.49
CA LEU A 171 -18.79 -1.02 1.63
C LEU A 171 -19.63 -2.27 1.90
N ARG A 172 -19.40 -2.91 3.05
CA ARG A 172 -20.11 -4.12 3.46
C ARG A 172 -21.18 -3.77 4.47
N THR A 173 -22.34 -4.38 4.32
CA THR A 173 -23.50 -4.20 5.20
C THR A 173 -24.22 -5.54 5.35
N GLU A 174 -25.13 -5.65 6.31
CA GLU A 174 -26.03 -6.82 6.41
C GLU A 174 -26.84 -7.07 5.13
N SER A 175 -27.06 -6.05 4.29
CA SER A 175 -27.80 -6.15 3.04
C SER A 175 -26.96 -6.61 1.84
N GLY A 176 -25.64 -6.70 1.99
CA GLY A 176 -24.70 -7.07 0.95
C GLY A 176 -23.52 -6.11 0.83
N VAL A 177 -22.83 -6.18 -0.31
CA VAL A 177 -21.61 -5.42 -0.60
C VAL A 177 -21.87 -4.44 -1.74
N GLU A 178 -21.56 -3.17 -1.52
CA GLU A 178 -21.55 -2.11 -2.53
C GLU A 178 -20.11 -1.66 -2.81
N TYR A 179 -19.76 -1.39 -4.07
CA TYR A 179 -18.50 -0.74 -4.39
C TYR A 179 -18.72 0.75 -4.60
N LYS A 180 -17.98 1.58 -3.86
CA LYS A 180 -18.08 3.03 -3.91
C LYS A 180 -16.75 3.63 -4.33
N THR A 181 -16.81 4.80 -4.95
CA THR A 181 -15.61 5.58 -5.30
C THR A 181 -15.48 6.74 -4.32
N VAL A 182 -14.24 7.06 -3.96
CA VAL A 182 -13.91 8.22 -3.15
C VAL A 182 -12.64 8.87 -3.69
N ASP A 183 -12.59 10.20 -3.62
CA ASP A 183 -11.43 11.01 -3.97
C ASP A 183 -10.96 11.78 -2.74
N CYS A 184 -9.65 12.06 -2.65
CA CYS A 184 -9.13 12.88 -1.54
C CYS A 184 -9.41 14.38 -1.72
N SER A 185 -10.02 14.78 -2.84
CA SER A 185 -10.23 16.19 -3.22
C SER A 185 -11.61 16.74 -2.89
N GLU A 186 -12.49 15.99 -2.21
CA GLU A 186 -13.83 16.43 -1.80
C GLU A 186 -14.16 16.15 -0.32
#